data_AF-A0A3B8V7V2-F1
#
_entry.id   AF-A0A3B8V7V2-F1
#
_cell.length_a   1.000
_cell.length_b   1.000
_cell.length_c   1.000
_cell.angle_alpha   90.00
_cell.angle_beta   90.00
_cell.angle_gamma   90.00
#
_symmetry.space_group_name_H-M   'P 1'
#
loop_
_entity.id
_entity.type
_entity.pdbx_description
1 polymer ?
#
loop_
_entity_poly.entity_id
_entity_poly.type
_entity_poly.pdbx_seq_one_letter_code
_entity_poly.pdbx_strand_id
1 'polypeptide(L)'
;MAAEESESKNPTLKKELNLFGVFAVATGTTLSAGFFLLPGLAFQEAGPAVIVAYLVAAAMMVAPMLCKVELATAMPKAGGTYFFLDRSLGPIAGTIGGLGTWLALLLKASFALVGMGAYITLFFADAPIEGIAVALALLFG
;
A
#
# COMPACT_ATOMS: atom_id res chain seq x y z
N MET A 1 34.40 -37.62 18.95
CA MET A 1 33.11 -38.31 18.73
C MET A 1 32.02 -37.30 19.00
N ALA A 2 31.27 -36.99 17.93
CA ALA A 2 30.09 -36.13 17.80
C ALA A 2 30.14 -34.71 18.42
N ALA A 3 30.27 -33.72 17.53
CA ALA A 3 29.71 -32.39 17.74
C ALA A 3 28.18 -32.50 17.68
N GLU A 4 27.47 -31.99 18.68
CA GLU A 4 26.03 -31.73 18.59
C GLU A 4 25.84 -30.41 17.83
N GLU A 5 25.36 -30.50 16.59
CA GLU A 5 24.81 -29.35 15.87
C GLU A 5 23.55 -28.87 16.61
N SER A 6 23.57 -27.64 17.13
CA SER A 6 22.36 -27.01 17.63
C SER A 6 21.46 -26.67 16.44
N GLU A 7 20.38 -27.42 16.30
CA GLU A 7 19.32 -27.20 15.33
C GLU A 7 18.71 -25.78 15.54
N SER A 8 19.02 -24.84 14.66
CA SER A 8 18.47 -23.48 14.72
C SER A 8 16.98 -23.53 14.37
N LYS A 9 16.13 -23.65 15.39
CA LYS A 9 14.68 -23.63 15.28
C LYS A 9 14.23 -22.26 14.75
N ASN A 10 14.02 -22.15 13.45
CA ASN A 10 13.51 -20.93 12.81
C ASN A 10 12.22 -20.48 13.51
N PRO A 11 12.17 -19.28 14.12
CA PRO A 11 10.97 -18.80 14.77
C PRO A 11 9.87 -18.60 13.72
N THR A 12 8.83 -19.44 13.79
CA THR A 12 7.65 -19.32 12.92
C THR A 12 6.71 -18.25 13.46
N LEU A 13 6.24 -17.35 12.61
CA LEU A 13 5.29 -16.31 13.00
C LEU A 13 3.97 -16.93 13.45
N LYS A 14 3.46 -16.48 14.59
CA LYS A 14 2.13 -16.89 15.09
C LYS A 14 1.05 -16.25 14.22
N LYS A 15 0.09 -17.05 13.76
CA LYS A 15 -1.06 -16.59 12.96
C LYS A 15 -2.18 -16.10 13.87
N GLU A 16 -2.00 -14.92 14.47
CA GLU A 16 -2.96 -14.34 15.43
C GLU A 16 -3.94 -13.33 14.82
N LEU A 17 -3.77 -13.00 13.53
CA LEU A 17 -4.59 -11.99 12.87
C LEU A 17 -6.01 -12.52 12.58
N ASN A 18 -6.99 -12.09 13.39
CA ASN A 18 -8.40 -12.38 13.20
C ASN A 18 -9.02 -11.47 12.10
N LEU A 19 -10.24 -11.76 11.66
CA LEU A 19 -10.97 -11.04 10.61
C LEU A 19 -10.99 -9.52 10.85
N PHE A 20 -11.25 -9.08 12.07
CA PHE A 20 -11.22 -7.66 12.44
C PHE A 20 -9.83 -7.05 12.30
N GLY A 21 -8.78 -7.79 12.62
CA GLY A 21 -7.40 -7.36 12.43
C GLY A 21 -7.06 -7.19 10.95
N VAL A 22 -7.46 -8.16 10.12
CA VAL A 22 -7.30 -8.06 8.65
C VAL A 22 -8.06 -6.87 8.10
N PHE A 23 -9.33 -6.68 8.51
CA PHE A 23 -10.16 -5.56 8.06
C PHE A 23 -9.57 -4.21 8.47
N ALA A 24 -9.13 -4.06 9.72
CA ALA A 24 -8.51 -2.82 10.21
C ALA A 24 -7.23 -2.47 9.42
N VAL A 25 -6.37 -3.47 9.17
CA VAL A 25 -5.15 -3.26 8.37
C VAL A 25 -5.49 -2.91 6.91
N ALA A 26 -6.41 -3.65 6.29
CA ALA A 26 -6.79 -3.41 4.90
C ALA A 26 -7.45 -2.04 4.69
N THR A 27 -8.37 -1.67 5.58
CA THR A 27 -9.04 -0.35 5.51
C THR A 27 -8.09 0.78 5.85
N GLY A 28 -7.27 0.66 6.91
CA GLY A 28 -6.31 1.70 7.29
C GLY A 28 -5.22 1.93 6.24
N THR A 29 -4.75 0.87 5.58
CA THR A 29 -3.76 1.01 4.48
C THR A 29 -4.37 1.64 3.23
N THR A 30 -5.67 1.44 2.99
CA THR A 30 -6.41 2.02 1.86
C THR A 30 -6.79 3.49 2.12
N LEU A 31 -7.39 3.76 3.28
CA LEU A 31 -7.76 5.10 3.76
C LEU A 31 -6.54 5.78 4.39
N SER A 32 -5.57 6.15 3.57
CA SER A 32 -4.35 6.85 4.00
C SER A 32 -4.33 8.29 3.49
N ALA A 33 -3.20 8.99 3.64
CA ALA A 33 -2.99 10.39 3.23
C ALA A 33 -3.48 10.72 1.80
N GLY A 34 -3.41 9.74 0.89
CA GLY A 34 -3.98 9.82 -0.47
C GLY A 34 -5.45 10.26 -0.48
N PHE A 35 -6.26 9.66 0.38
CA PHE A 35 -7.70 9.90 0.42
C PHE A 35 -8.06 11.30 0.91
N PHE A 36 -7.22 11.92 1.74
CA PHE A 36 -7.50 13.24 2.28
C PHE A 36 -7.06 14.35 1.31
N LEU A 37 -5.95 14.16 0.60
CA LEU A 37 -5.39 15.18 -0.29
C LEU A 37 -5.99 15.15 -1.71
N LEU A 38 -6.13 13.96 -2.30
CA LEU A 38 -6.52 13.81 -3.71
C LEU A 38 -7.92 14.33 -4.05
N PRO A 39 -8.98 14.19 -3.21
CA PRO A 39 -10.29 14.73 -3.54
C PRO A 39 -10.29 16.25 -3.69
N GLY A 40 -9.47 16.95 -2.91
CA GLY A 40 -9.32 18.41 -3.03
C GLY A 40 -8.72 18.80 -4.37
N LEU A 41 -7.64 18.11 -4.78
CA LEU A 41 -7.01 18.31 -6.09
C LEU A 41 -7.97 17.93 -7.24
N ALA A 42 -8.66 16.80 -7.12
CA ALA A 42 -9.64 16.36 -8.11
C ALA A 42 -10.83 17.31 -8.23
N PHE A 43 -11.25 17.96 -7.12
CA PHE A 43 -12.29 18.97 -7.14
C PHE A 43 -11.85 20.26 -7.84
N GLN A 44 -10.57 20.66 -7.75
CA GLN A 44 -10.07 21.82 -8.51
C GLN A 44 -10.20 21.60 -10.03
N GLU A 45 -9.99 20.37 -10.48
CA GLU A 45 -10.08 20.01 -11.91
C GLU A 45 -11.51 19.72 -12.38
N ALA A 46 -12.27 18.93 -11.61
CA ALA A 46 -13.60 18.43 -12.02
C ALA A 46 -14.77 19.21 -11.39
N GLY A 47 -14.52 20.07 -10.41
CA GLY A 47 -15.55 20.75 -9.64
C GLY A 47 -16.54 19.78 -8.98
N PRO A 48 -17.84 20.13 -8.91
CA PRO A 48 -18.88 19.27 -8.34
C PRO A 48 -19.02 17.90 -9.04
N ALA A 49 -18.53 17.77 -10.28
CA ALA A 49 -18.57 16.51 -11.02
C ALA A 49 -17.58 15.46 -10.49
N VAL A 50 -16.73 15.80 -9.51
CA VAL A 50 -15.81 14.87 -8.84
C VAL A 50 -16.51 13.63 -8.29
N ILE A 51 -17.77 13.75 -7.84
CA ILE A 51 -18.57 12.63 -7.35
C ILE A 51 -18.80 11.62 -8.48
N VAL A 52 -19.17 12.10 -9.67
CA VAL A 52 -19.39 11.24 -10.85
C VAL A 52 -18.06 10.60 -11.28
N ALA A 53 -16.96 11.35 -11.26
CA ALA A 53 -15.63 10.82 -11.57
C ALA A 53 -15.24 9.66 -10.63
N TYR A 54 -15.48 9.80 -9.33
CA TYR A 54 -15.23 8.72 -8.36
C TYR A 54 -16.16 7.52 -8.56
N LEU A 55 -17.43 7.72 -8.92
CA LEU A 55 -18.34 6.62 -9.22
C LEU A 55 -17.89 5.81 -10.45
N VAL A 56 -17.44 6.50 -11.51
CA VAL A 56 -16.89 5.84 -12.70
C VAL A 56 -15.61 5.08 -12.36
N ALA A 57 -14.69 5.71 -11.60
CA ALA A 57 -13.47 5.05 -11.15
C ALA A 57 -13.76 3.81 -10.29
N ALA A 58 -14.73 3.89 -9.37
CA ALA A 58 -15.16 2.77 -8.54
C ALA A 58 -15.74 1.62 -9.38
N ALA A 59 -16.57 1.93 -10.37
CA ALA A 59 -17.12 0.93 -11.29
C ALA A 59 -16.03 0.19 -12.07
N MET A 60 -15.02 0.90 -12.56
CA MET A 60 -13.87 0.30 -13.26
C MET A 60 -13.01 -0.58 -12.35
N MET A 61 -12.98 -0.29 -11.05
CA MET A 61 -12.19 -1.04 -10.06
C MET A 61 -12.83 -2.37 -9.63
N VAL A 62 -14.13 -2.57 -9.86
CA VAL A 62 -14.83 -3.80 -9.43
C VAL A 62 -14.20 -5.05 -10.05
N ALA A 63 -14.01 -5.06 -11.37
CA ALA A 63 -13.46 -6.21 -12.09
C ALA A 63 -12.06 -6.63 -11.60
N PRO A 64 -11.04 -5.75 -11.56
CA PRO A 64 -9.71 -6.14 -11.07
C PRO A 64 -9.72 -6.51 -9.59
N MET A 65 -10.62 -5.96 -8.77
CA MET A 65 -10.73 -6.32 -7.36
C MET A 65 -11.29 -7.73 -7.18
N LEU A 66 -12.31 -8.12 -7.96
CA LEU A 66 -12.83 -9.49 -7.95
C LEU A 66 -11.75 -10.50 -8.35
N CYS A 67 -11.00 -10.25 -9.41
CA CYS A 67 -9.88 -11.10 -9.81
C CYS A 67 -8.82 -11.20 -8.69
N LYS A 68 -8.50 -10.10 -7.98
CA LYS A 68 -7.58 -10.14 -6.85
C LYS A 68 -8.11 -10.98 -5.68
N VAL A 69 -9.41 -10.94 -5.39
CA VAL A 69 -10.04 -11.76 -4.34
C VAL A 69 -10.00 -13.25 -4.70
N GLU A 70 -10.30 -13.60 -5.95
CA GLU A 70 -10.22 -14.98 -6.44
C GLU A 70 -8.78 -15.51 -6.33
N LEU A 71 -7.79 -14.73 -6.75
CA LEU A 71 -6.38 -15.13 -6.65
C LEU A 71 -5.91 -15.23 -5.20
N ALA A 72 -6.32 -14.30 -4.33
CA ALA A 72 -5.94 -14.31 -2.92
C ALA A 72 -6.52 -15.51 -2.16
N THR A 73 -7.74 -15.95 -2.50
CA THR A 73 -8.37 -17.13 -1.91
C THR A 73 -7.85 -18.43 -2.50
N ALA A 74 -7.56 -18.47 -3.82
CA ALA A 74 -6.98 -19.63 -4.48
C ALA A 74 -5.51 -19.89 -4.10
N MET A 75 -4.76 -18.82 -3.79
CA MET A 75 -3.32 -18.87 -3.50
C MET A 75 -2.98 -18.16 -2.17
N PRO A 76 -3.36 -18.74 -1.01
CA PRO A 76 -3.23 -18.09 0.31
C PRO A 76 -1.80 -18.19 0.87
N LYS A 77 -0.83 -17.61 0.15
CA LYS A 77 0.57 -17.48 0.57
C LYS A 77 0.98 -16.01 0.59
N ALA A 78 1.89 -15.66 1.49
CA ALA A 78 2.46 -14.32 1.52
C ALA A 78 3.29 -14.06 0.26
N GLY A 79 3.06 -12.91 -0.39
CA GLY A 79 3.81 -12.51 -1.59
C GLY A 79 3.05 -11.58 -2.55
N GLY A 80 1.72 -11.47 -2.42
CA GLY A 80 0.92 -10.50 -3.18
C GLY A 80 1.08 -10.62 -4.69
N THR A 81 1.13 -9.48 -5.38
CA THR A 81 1.22 -9.39 -6.86
C THR A 81 2.40 -10.17 -7.43
N TYR A 82 3.56 -10.12 -6.77
CA TYR A 82 4.75 -10.88 -7.17
C TYR A 82 4.44 -12.38 -7.25
N PHE A 83 3.91 -12.93 -6.15
CA PHE A 83 3.62 -14.36 -6.06
C PHE A 83 2.54 -14.81 -7.05
N PHE A 84 1.49 -13.99 -7.24
CA PHE A 84 0.44 -14.30 -8.22
C PHE A 84 0.99 -14.38 -9.64
N LEU A 85 1.83 -13.40 -10.04
CA LEU A 85 2.39 -13.37 -11.39
C LEU A 85 3.47 -14.43 -11.60
N ASP A 86 4.32 -14.66 -10.61
CA ASP A 86 5.34 -15.72 -10.63
C ASP A 86 4.69 -17.09 -10.84
N ARG A 87 3.62 -17.37 -10.08
CA ARG A 87 2.94 -18.67 -10.12
C ARG A 87 2.13 -18.89 -11.40
N SER A 88 1.54 -17.83 -11.96
CA SER A 88 0.63 -17.91 -13.12
C SER A 88 1.33 -17.74 -14.47
N LEU A 89 2.34 -16.87 -14.56
CA LEU A 89 2.97 -16.45 -15.82
C LEU A 89 4.50 -16.70 -15.85
N GLY A 90 5.06 -17.18 -14.73
CA GLY A 90 6.47 -17.52 -14.61
C GLY A 90 7.35 -16.39 -14.05
N PRO A 91 8.65 -16.66 -13.86
CA PRO A 91 9.53 -15.83 -13.01
C PRO A 91 9.78 -14.42 -13.53
N ILE A 92 9.79 -14.22 -14.85
CA ILE A 92 10.02 -12.91 -15.45
C ILE A 92 8.83 -11.98 -15.15
N ALA A 93 7.61 -12.46 -15.38
CA ALA A 93 6.39 -11.71 -15.07
C ALA A 93 6.27 -11.44 -13.57
N GLY A 94 6.61 -12.43 -12.73
CA GLY A 94 6.75 -12.28 -11.29
C GLY A 94 7.68 -11.11 -10.94
N THR A 95 8.91 -11.13 -11.45
CA THR A 95 9.93 -10.11 -11.18
C THR A 95 9.48 -8.71 -11.57
N ILE A 96 8.90 -8.54 -12.78
CA ILE A 96 8.36 -7.25 -13.24
C ILE A 96 7.26 -6.76 -12.29
N GLY A 97 6.33 -7.64 -11.91
CA GLY A 97 5.26 -7.30 -10.98
C GLY A 97 5.73 -6.99 -9.56
N GLY A 98 6.76 -7.69 -9.08
CA GLY A 98 7.40 -7.45 -7.80
C GLY A 98 8.09 -6.10 -7.75
N LEU A 99 8.94 -5.80 -8.74
CA LEU A 99 9.60 -4.50 -8.88
C LEU A 99 8.58 -3.36 -9.04
N GLY A 100 7.53 -3.58 -9.84
CA GLY A 100 6.44 -2.61 -9.99
C GLY A 100 5.70 -2.35 -8.68
N THR A 101 5.45 -3.40 -7.89
CA THR A 101 4.82 -3.26 -6.56
C THR A 101 5.73 -2.50 -5.60
N TRP A 102 7.03 -2.79 -5.60
CA TRP A 102 8.01 -2.08 -4.78
C TRP A 102 8.07 -0.59 -5.14
N LEU A 103 8.16 -0.26 -6.43
CA LEU A 103 8.15 1.13 -6.91
C LEU A 103 6.84 1.85 -6.56
N ALA A 104 5.70 1.17 -6.72
CA ALA A 104 4.41 1.74 -6.35
C ALA A 104 4.33 2.04 -4.83
N LEU A 105 4.89 1.17 -3.98
CA LEU A 105 4.94 1.39 -2.54
C LEU A 105 5.85 2.56 -2.16
N LEU A 106 6.99 2.73 -2.85
CA LEU A 106 7.84 3.90 -2.68
C LEU A 106 7.10 5.19 -2.99
N LEU A 107 6.46 5.28 -4.16
CA LEU A 107 5.67 6.45 -4.56
C LEU A 107 4.52 6.71 -3.59
N LYS A 108 3.84 5.65 -3.13
CA LYS A 108 2.78 5.76 -2.11
C LYS A 108 3.32 6.34 -0.80
N ALA A 109 4.48 5.89 -0.34
CA ALA A 109 5.11 6.37 0.88
C ALA A 109 5.55 7.84 0.74
N SER A 110 6.22 8.20 -0.35
CA SER A 110 6.60 9.58 -0.66
C SER A 110 5.38 10.51 -0.72
N PHE A 111 4.30 10.08 -1.38
CA PHE A 111 3.05 10.85 -1.43
C PHE A 111 2.45 11.05 -0.03
N ALA A 112 2.50 10.04 0.84
CA ALA A 112 2.00 10.16 2.20
C ALA A 112 2.80 11.18 3.03
N LEU A 113 4.12 11.20 2.88
CA LEU A 113 5.00 12.17 3.56
C LEU A 113 4.74 13.61 3.09
N VAL A 114 4.63 13.82 1.77
CA VAL A 114 4.29 15.13 1.20
C VAL A 114 2.90 15.56 1.62
N GLY A 115 1.92 14.64 1.60
CA GLY A 115 0.56 14.91 2.04
C GLY A 115 0.49 15.31 3.50
N MET A 116 1.21 14.61 4.40
CA MET A 116 1.33 15.03 5.80
C MET A 116 1.96 16.42 5.93
N GLY A 117 3.01 16.72 5.15
CA GLY A 117 3.60 18.05 5.09
C GLY A 117 2.57 19.13 4.73
N ALA A 118 1.77 18.90 3.68
CA ALA A 118 0.72 19.83 3.26
C ALA A 118 -0.36 20.06 4.35
N TYR A 119 -0.69 19.04 5.14
CA TYR A 119 -1.60 19.19 6.28
C TYR A 119 -0.96 19.94 7.45
N ILE A 120 0.31 19.67 7.77
CA ILE A 120 1.03 20.34 8.86
C ILE A 120 1.21 21.84 8.58
N THR A 121 1.43 22.22 7.32
CA THR A 121 1.54 23.64 6.92
C THR A 121 0.25 24.44 7.13
N LEU A 122 -0.91 23.78 7.25
CA LEU A 122 -2.16 24.47 7.64
C LEU A 122 -2.09 25.04 9.06
N PHE A 123 -1.26 24.45 9.93
CA PHE A 123 -1.05 24.90 11.31
C PHE A 123 0.22 25.72 11.48
N PHE A 124 1.26 25.46 10.68
CA PHE A 124 2.54 26.17 10.68
C PHE A 124 2.85 26.71 9.29
N ALA A 125 2.31 27.90 8.97
CA ALA A 125 2.29 28.47 7.62
C ALA A 125 3.68 28.73 7.00
N ASP A 126 4.72 28.93 7.83
CA ASP A 126 6.07 29.28 7.36
C ASP A 126 7.01 28.08 7.14
N ALA A 127 6.56 26.86 7.43
CA ALA A 127 7.41 25.67 7.33
C ALA A 127 7.42 25.09 5.90
N PRO A 128 8.59 24.81 5.30
CA PRO A 128 8.66 24.22 3.96
C PRO A 128 8.19 22.76 3.97
N ILE A 129 7.26 22.41 3.07
CA ILE A 129 6.70 21.06 2.93
C ILE A 129 7.80 20.01 2.70
N GLU A 130 8.82 20.34 1.90
CA GLU A 130 9.96 19.46 1.62
C GLU A 130 10.74 19.13 2.90
N GLY A 131 11.00 20.14 3.74
CA GLY A 131 11.71 19.96 5.01
C GLY A 131 10.92 19.08 5.97
N ILE A 132 9.60 19.28 6.06
CA ILE A 132 8.71 18.43 6.87
C ILE A 132 8.69 17.00 6.35
N ALA A 133 8.55 16.81 5.03
CA ALA A 133 8.51 15.49 4.42
C ALA A 133 9.81 14.71 4.66
N VAL A 134 10.98 15.36 4.53
CA VAL A 134 12.29 14.75 4.81
C VAL A 134 12.43 14.45 6.31
N ALA A 135 12.03 15.35 7.19
CA ALA A 135 12.08 15.11 8.64
C ALA A 135 11.19 13.93 9.05
N LEU A 136 9.97 13.85 8.51
CA LEU A 136 9.07 12.71 8.72
C LEU A 136 9.66 11.42 8.13
N ALA A 137 10.29 11.48 6.97
CA ALA A 137 10.95 10.32 6.37
C ALA A 137 12.07 9.77 7.27
N LEU A 138 12.89 10.65 7.88
CA LEU A 138 13.97 10.25 8.78
C LEU A 138 13.49 9.77 10.15
N LEU A 139 12.34 10.25 10.61
CA LEU A 139 11.77 9.85 11.90
C LEU A 139 11.02 8.51 11.83
N PHE A 140 10.34 8.23 10.72
CA PHE A 140 9.46 7.08 10.56
C PHE A 140 9.96 6.00 9.58
N GLY A 141 10.94 6.32 8.72
CA GLY A 141 11.55 5.40 7.76
C GLY A 141 12.79 4.72 8.31
#